data_AF-A0A5P1FA46-F1
#
_entry.id   AF-A0A5P1FA46-F1
#
_cell.length_a   1.000
_cell.length_b   1.000
_cell.length_c   1.000
_cell.angle_alpha   90.00
_cell.angle_beta   90.00
_cell.angle_gamma   90.00
#
_symmetry.space_group_name_H-M   'P 1'
#
loop_
_entity.id
_entity.type
_entity.pdbx_description
1 polymer ?
#
loop_
_entity_poly.entity_id
_entity_poly.type
_entity_poly.pdbx_seq_one_letter_code
_entity_poly.pdbx_strand_id
1 'polypeptide(L)'
;MVADCFTSPRRRMTAALTAALTAATVRMKLVSAMNPFPYPFPPLEPIDNTKPLPLLYPQNPERRENTHKLPFTKWRSPSPRSPPPSPPSPSPLTSPPTKPPSLFNSSKPLQNHERDIPPPSSGTGSAAEVEGLILEKFVKARLPGGFAAQTLIGTGRRKCAIARVVIQEGSGKFIINYRDAKEYMQGNPLWLQYIKNPLMTLGYESTYDVFVKAHGGGLSGQAQAISLGIARALLKVSENHRAPLRKEGLLTRDSRVVERKKVGLKKARKAPQYSKR
;
A
#
# COMPACT_ATOMS: atom_id res chain seq x y z
N MET A 1 -11.35 -74.05 -28.23
CA MET A 1 -12.20 -73.88 -27.04
C MET A 1 -11.41 -73.07 -26.03
N VAL A 2 -12.01 -71.95 -25.64
CA VAL A 2 -11.47 -70.86 -24.81
C VAL A 2 -11.75 -71.16 -23.33
N ALA A 3 -10.83 -70.84 -22.40
CA ALA A 3 -11.15 -70.39 -21.04
C ALA A 3 -9.88 -69.95 -20.24
N ASP A 4 -9.69 -68.63 -20.20
CA ASP A 4 -9.59 -67.77 -19.00
C ASP A 4 -8.37 -67.73 -18.06
N CYS A 5 -7.62 -66.63 -18.25
CA CYS A 5 -6.97 -65.77 -17.26
C CYS A 5 -7.90 -65.31 -16.12
N PHE A 6 -7.38 -65.19 -14.88
CA PHE A 6 -7.29 -63.94 -14.08
C PHE A 6 -6.95 -64.25 -12.61
N THR A 7 -5.67 -64.22 -12.25
CA THR A 7 -5.23 -64.12 -10.84
C THR A 7 -5.14 -62.64 -10.42
N SER A 8 -6.03 -62.23 -9.52
CA SER A 8 -6.16 -60.87 -8.97
C SER A 8 -4.99 -60.48 -8.04
N PRO A 9 -4.34 -59.31 -8.23
CA PRO A 9 -3.37 -58.76 -7.30
C PRO A 9 -4.04 -57.75 -6.35
N ARG A 10 -4.97 -58.22 -5.49
CA ARG A 10 -5.66 -57.33 -4.50
C ARG A 10 -5.58 -57.80 -3.04
N ARG A 11 -4.59 -58.60 -2.67
CA ARG A 11 -4.39 -59.03 -1.26
C ARG A 11 -3.07 -58.63 -0.60
N ARG A 12 -2.18 -57.89 -1.28
CA ARG A 12 -0.90 -57.44 -0.69
C ARG A 12 -0.85 -55.95 -0.28
N MET A 13 -1.85 -55.14 -0.60
CA MET A 13 -1.82 -53.70 -0.28
C MET A 13 -2.52 -53.30 1.04
N THR A 14 -3.33 -54.18 1.63
CA THR A 14 -4.08 -53.85 2.87
C THR A 14 -3.24 -53.99 4.16
N ALA A 15 -2.15 -54.76 4.13
CA ALA A 15 -1.25 -54.93 5.27
C ALA A 15 -0.28 -53.76 5.47
N ALA A 16 0.10 -53.05 4.40
CA ALA A 16 1.00 -51.89 4.49
C ALA A 16 0.28 -50.62 4.97
N LEU A 17 -1.02 -50.49 4.69
CA LEU A 17 -1.83 -49.33 5.07
C LEU A 17 -2.25 -49.34 6.55
N THR A 18 -2.36 -50.51 7.18
CA THR A 18 -2.76 -50.67 8.60
C THR A 18 -1.61 -50.44 9.58
N ALA A 19 -0.35 -50.68 9.19
CA ALA A 19 0.84 -50.40 10.02
C ALA A 19 1.20 -48.90 10.07
N ALA A 20 0.88 -48.12 9.03
CA ALA A 20 1.18 -46.68 8.99
C ALA A 20 0.21 -45.82 9.84
N LEU A 21 -1.06 -46.25 9.97
CA LEU A 21 -2.09 -45.56 10.77
C LEU A 21 -1.93 -45.79 12.29
N THR A 22 -1.33 -46.90 12.71
CA THR A 22 -1.07 -47.20 14.13
C THR A 22 0.13 -46.41 14.68
N ALA A 23 1.18 -46.17 13.88
CA ALA A 23 2.32 -45.35 14.27
C ALA A 23 1.99 -43.85 14.40
N ALA A 24 1.04 -43.33 13.61
CA ALA A 24 0.61 -41.93 13.68
C ALA A 24 -0.23 -41.61 14.93
N THR A 25 -0.98 -42.59 15.45
CA THR A 25 -1.89 -42.38 16.59
C THR A 25 -1.14 -42.42 17.94
N VAL A 26 -0.05 -43.18 18.05
CA VAL A 26 0.78 -43.24 19.26
C VAL A 26 1.64 -41.97 19.42
N ARG A 27 2.03 -41.33 18.30
CA ARG A 27 2.82 -40.09 18.33
C ARG A 27 2.00 -38.82 18.61
N MET A 28 0.69 -38.84 18.38
CA MET A 28 -0.22 -37.75 18.76
C MET A 28 -0.68 -37.79 20.23
N LYS A 29 -0.60 -38.95 20.92
CA LYS A 29 -0.92 -39.04 22.35
C LYS A 29 0.23 -38.65 23.29
N LEU A 30 1.47 -38.53 22.80
CA LEU A 30 2.63 -38.15 23.62
C LEU A 30 3.01 -36.66 23.54
N VAL A 31 2.52 -35.91 22.54
CA VAL A 31 2.85 -34.48 22.34
C VAL A 31 1.83 -33.54 23.00
N SER A 32 0.78 -34.07 23.64
CA SER A 32 -0.17 -33.27 24.42
C SER A 32 0.24 -33.08 25.90
N ALA A 33 1.42 -33.58 26.32
CA ALA A 33 1.85 -33.58 27.72
C ALA A 33 3.04 -32.63 28.01
N MET A 34 3.51 -31.84 27.06
CA MET A 34 4.62 -30.90 27.28
C MET A 34 4.36 -29.59 26.54
N ASN A 35 3.61 -28.69 27.18
CA ASN A 35 3.92 -27.27 27.06
C ASN A 35 3.83 -26.61 28.46
N PRO A 36 4.84 -25.81 28.84
CA PRO A 36 5.05 -25.36 30.21
C PRO A 36 4.46 -23.96 30.42
N PHE A 37 3.55 -23.83 31.37
CA PHE A 37 3.22 -22.52 31.96
C PHE A 37 2.86 -22.72 33.44
N PRO A 38 3.82 -22.66 34.38
CA PRO A 38 3.53 -22.49 35.78
C PRO A 38 3.41 -20.98 36.06
N TYR A 39 2.28 -20.38 35.71
CA TYR A 39 1.90 -19.11 36.33
C TYR A 39 0.61 -19.37 37.10
N PRO A 40 0.66 -19.54 38.43
CA PRO A 40 -0.55 -19.54 39.22
C PRO A 40 -1.18 -18.15 39.07
N PHE A 41 -2.40 -18.09 38.52
CA PHE A 41 -3.22 -16.89 38.65
C PHE A 41 -3.39 -16.60 40.14
N PRO A 42 -2.99 -15.42 40.65
CA PRO A 42 -3.25 -15.09 42.04
C PRO A 42 -4.77 -15.05 42.28
N PRO A 43 -5.26 -15.48 43.45
CA PRO A 43 -6.67 -15.35 43.80
C PRO A 43 -7.08 -13.88 43.73
N LEU A 44 -8.25 -13.60 43.14
CA LEU A 44 -8.85 -12.27 43.18
C LEU A 44 -9.17 -11.94 44.63
N GLU A 45 -8.43 -10.99 45.21
CA GLU A 45 -8.76 -10.44 46.53
C GLU A 45 -10.13 -9.75 46.48
N PRO A 46 -10.97 -9.91 47.51
CA PRO A 46 -12.22 -9.15 47.63
C PRO A 46 -11.90 -7.66 47.72
N ILE A 47 -12.60 -6.85 46.91
CA ILE A 47 -12.42 -5.39 46.87
C ILE A 47 -12.96 -4.81 48.19
N ASP A 48 -12.06 -4.52 49.13
CA ASP A 48 -12.36 -3.73 50.32
C ASP A 48 -12.62 -2.27 49.90
N ASN A 49 -13.89 -1.86 49.91
CA ASN A 49 -14.34 -0.50 49.56
C ASN A 49 -13.97 0.58 50.61
N THR A 50 -13.08 0.27 51.55
CA THR A 50 -12.70 1.14 52.67
C THR A 50 -11.29 1.72 52.55
N LYS A 51 -10.53 1.40 51.48
CA LYS A 51 -9.19 1.98 51.23
C LYS A 51 -9.23 2.96 50.05
N PRO A 52 -8.81 4.23 50.23
CA PRO A 52 -8.73 5.17 49.11
C PRO A 52 -7.66 4.73 48.10
N LEU A 53 -8.02 4.73 46.81
CA LEU A 53 -7.13 4.39 45.70
C LEU A 53 -5.87 5.28 45.71
N PRO A 54 -4.66 4.72 45.53
CA PRO A 54 -3.45 5.52 45.45
C PRO A 54 -3.41 6.33 44.15
N LEU A 55 -3.21 7.65 44.28
CA LEU A 55 -3.01 8.57 43.16
C LEU A 55 -1.71 8.21 42.42
N LEU A 56 -1.84 7.58 41.25
CA LEU A 56 -0.75 7.37 40.30
C LEU A 56 -0.40 8.68 39.58
N TYR A 57 0.16 9.65 40.31
CA TYR A 57 0.99 10.70 39.75
C TYR A 57 2.03 11.10 40.80
N PRO A 58 3.34 10.98 40.52
CA PRO A 58 4.34 11.59 41.38
C PRO A 58 4.22 13.11 41.25
N GLN A 59 3.72 13.76 42.30
CA GLN A 59 3.86 15.20 42.48
C GLN A 59 5.34 15.47 42.74
N ASN A 60 6.03 15.99 41.73
CA ASN A 60 7.42 16.41 41.84
C ASN A 60 7.46 17.78 42.58
N PRO A 61 7.97 17.86 43.82
CA PRO A 61 7.89 19.09 44.63
C PRO A 61 8.96 20.15 44.28
N GLU A 62 9.90 19.86 43.38
CA GLU A 62 11.05 20.74 43.12
C GLU A 62 10.84 21.82 42.03
N ARG A 63 9.60 22.04 41.56
CA ARG A 63 9.31 23.08 40.55
C ARG A 63 8.54 24.28 41.12
N ARG A 64 8.78 24.65 42.39
CA ARG A 64 8.10 25.79 43.03
C ARG A 64 9.00 26.90 43.58
N GLU A 65 10.33 26.82 43.41
CA GLU A 65 11.21 27.84 43.99
C GLU A 65 12.04 28.67 43.00
N ASN A 66 11.77 28.59 41.69
CA ASN A 66 12.45 29.44 40.69
C ASN A 66 11.48 30.28 39.84
N THR A 67 10.51 30.95 40.48
CA THR A 67 9.65 31.96 39.84
C THR A 67 9.80 33.36 40.41
N HIS A 68 10.94 33.67 41.01
CA HIS A 68 11.30 35.05 41.33
C HIS A 68 12.62 35.42 40.67
N LYS A 69 12.57 36.48 39.85
CA LYS A 69 13.65 37.14 39.10
C LYS A 69 13.90 36.65 37.66
N LEU A 70 12.96 36.99 36.78
CA LEU A 70 13.33 37.42 35.42
C LEU A 70 13.10 38.93 35.33
N PRO A 71 14.10 39.74 34.95
CA PRO A 71 13.91 41.18 34.80
C PRO A 71 12.93 41.44 33.66
N PHE A 72 11.96 42.33 33.93
CA PHE A 72 10.95 42.79 33.00
C PHE A 72 11.63 43.55 31.85
N THR A 73 12.06 42.84 30.81
CA THR A 73 12.56 43.46 29.59
C THR A 73 11.37 44.02 28.82
N LYS A 74 11.39 45.34 28.69
CA LYS A 74 10.48 46.21 27.97
C LYS A 74 10.09 45.60 26.62
N TRP A 75 8.84 45.15 26.48
CA TRP A 75 8.24 44.78 25.20
C TRP A 75 8.28 46.00 24.28
N ARG A 76 9.25 46.04 23.36
CA ARG A 76 9.27 47.00 22.26
C ARG A 76 8.13 46.60 21.32
N SER A 77 7.12 47.46 21.21
CA SER A 77 6.00 47.32 20.29
C SER A 77 6.51 46.98 18.89
N PRO A 78 5.99 45.92 18.22
CA PRO A 78 6.33 45.67 16.83
C PRO A 78 5.85 46.85 15.99
N SER A 79 6.76 47.47 15.24
CA SER A 79 6.44 48.49 14.24
C SER A 79 5.35 47.96 13.30
N PRO A 80 4.35 48.78 12.89
CA PRO A 80 3.36 48.33 11.93
C PRO A 80 4.07 47.95 10.63
N ARG A 81 3.99 46.67 10.24
CA ARG A 81 4.42 46.23 8.90
C ARG A 81 3.52 46.93 7.89
N SER A 82 4.15 47.61 6.94
CA SER A 82 3.49 48.14 5.76
C SER A 82 2.72 47.04 5.03
N PRO A 83 1.51 47.33 4.49
CA PRO A 83 0.75 46.36 3.73
C PRO A 83 1.52 45.97 2.45
N PRO A 84 1.42 44.70 1.99
CA PRO A 84 2.04 44.30 0.73
C PRO A 84 1.42 45.06 -0.45
N PRO A 85 2.20 45.39 -1.50
CA PRO A 85 1.67 46.07 -2.67
C PRO A 85 0.61 45.20 -3.37
N SER A 86 -0.47 45.86 -3.82
CA SER A 86 -1.55 45.25 -4.59
C SER A 86 -1.04 44.68 -5.92
N PRO A 87 -1.51 43.50 -6.36
CA PRO A 87 -1.16 42.97 -7.67
C PRO A 87 -1.68 43.87 -8.79
N PRO A 88 -0.93 44.03 -9.91
CA PRO A 88 -1.41 44.80 -11.05
C PRO A 88 -2.65 44.15 -11.68
N SER A 89 -3.61 44.99 -12.05
CA SER A 89 -4.82 44.62 -12.77
C SER A 89 -4.49 43.91 -14.10
N PRO A 90 -5.17 42.81 -14.45
CA PRO A 90 -4.98 42.17 -15.74
C PRO A 90 -5.52 43.06 -16.87
N SER A 91 -4.65 43.36 -17.83
CA SER A 91 -5.00 44.04 -19.09
C SER A 91 -6.12 43.29 -19.83
N PRO A 92 -7.01 43.98 -20.55
CA PRO A 92 -8.12 43.35 -21.23
C PRO A 92 -7.64 42.40 -22.33
N LEU A 93 -8.20 41.19 -22.32
CA LEU A 93 -8.02 40.13 -23.30
C LEU A 93 -8.29 40.66 -24.72
N THR A 94 -7.28 40.53 -25.58
CA THR A 94 -7.43 40.63 -27.02
C THR A 94 -8.44 39.59 -27.49
N SER A 95 -9.44 40.03 -28.25
CA SER A 95 -10.52 39.23 -28.83
C SER A 95 -9.99 38.03 -29.66
N PRO A 96 -10.62 36.84 -29.58
CA PRO A 96 -10.31 35.75 -30.49
C PRO A 96 -10.82 36.04 -31.91
N PRO A 97 -10.09 35.70 -32.98
CA PRO A 97 -10.59 35.85 -34.34
C PRO A 97 -11.74 34.87 -34.61
N THR A 98 -12.86 35.43 -35.05
CA THR A 98 -14.04 34.73 -35.57
C THR A 98 -13.70 33.94 -36.83
N LYS A 99 -13.89 32.61 -36.79
CA LYS A 99 -13.91 31.76 -37.98
C LYS A 99 -15.16 32.06 -38.81
N PRO A 100 -15.06 32.27 -40.14
CA PRO A 100 -16.23 32.38 -41.00
C PRO A 100 -16.92 31.02 -41.20
N PRO A 101 -18.25 30.98 -41.39
CA PRO A 101 -19.00 29.75 -41.60
C PRO A 101 -18.71 29.16 -42.98
N SER A 102 -18.16 27.93 -43.04
CA SER A 102 -18.06 27.18 -44.29
C SER A 102 -19.42 26.58 -44.65
N LEU A 103 -19.91 27.03 -45.80
CA LEU A 103 -21.16 26.64 -46.43
C LEU A 103 -21.22 25.12 -46.65
N PHE A 104 -22.40 24.60 -46.33
CA PHE A 104 -22.94 23.32 -46.74
C PHE A 104 -22.72 23.13 -48.25
N ASN A 105 -22.06 22.05 -48.67
CA ASN A 105 -22.21 21.56 -50.03
C ASN A 105 -22.46 20.05 -50.01
N SER A 106 -23.67 19.73 -50.43
CA SER A 106 -24.23 18.39 -50.54
C SER A 106 -23.86 17.85 -51.91
N SER A 107 -22.87 16.97 -51.99
CA SER A 107 -22.66 16.15 -53.17
C SER A 107 -21.94 14.86 -52.79
N LYS A 108 -22.74 13.81 -52.60
CA LYS A 108 -22.24 12.43 -52.66
C LYS A 108 -21.81 12.14 -54.09
N PRO A 109 -20.71 11.40 -54.28
CA PRO A 109 -20.66 10.38 -55.31
C PRO A 109 -20.62 9.01 -54.66
N LEU A 110 -21.47 8.11 -55.16
CA LEU A 110 -21.34 6.67 -54.97
C LEU A 110 -20.05 6.21 -55.64
N GLN A 111 -19.15 5.57 -54.90
CA GLN A 111 -18.06 4.77 -55.45
C GLN A 111 -17.75 3.61 -54.50
N ASN A 112 -18.20 2.43 -54.94
CA ASN A 112 -17.58 1.11 -54.87
C ASN A 112 -17.01 0.65 -53.52
N HIS A 113 -17.70 -0.35 -52.97
CA HIS A 113 -17.18 -1.28 -51.97
C HIS A 113 -16.04 -2.12 -52.55
N GLU A 114 -14.84 -1.55 -52.62
CA GLU A 114 -13.62 -2.36 -52.63
C GLU A 114 -13.46 -2.96 -51.23
N ARG A 115 -13.38 -4.29 -51.16
CA ARG A 115 -13.12 -5.03 -49.93
C ARG A 115 -11.71 -4.73 -49.47
N ASP A 116 -11.57 -3.83 -48.50
CA ASP A 116 -10.36 -3.73 -47.70
C ASP A 116 -10.20 -5.03 -46.91
N ILE A 117 -9.37 -5.92 -47.48
CA ILE A 117 -8.78 -7.04 -46.77
C ILE A 117 -8.04 -6.42 -45.58
N PRO A 118 -8.38 -6.75 -44.32
CA PRO A 118 -7.58 -6.28 -43.21
C PRO A 118 -6.15 -6.78 -43.41
N PRO A 119 -5.12 -5.93 -43.26
CA PRO A 119 -3.74 -6.41 -43.37
C PRO A 119 -3.55 -7.56 -42.38
N PRO A 120 -2.81 -8.62 -42.76
CA PRO A 120 -2.62 -9.76 -41.90
C PRO A 120 -2.06 -9.28 -40.57
N SER A 121 -2.80 -9.58 -39.51
CA SER A 121 -2.39 -9.45 -38.12
C SER A 121 -1.17 -10.33 -37.87
N SER A 122 -0.02 -9.87 -38.33
CA SER A 122 1.29 -10.39 -37.97
C SER A 122 1.63 -9.78 -36.62
N GLY A 123 1.70 -10.64 -35.62
CA GLY A 123 1.95 -10.29 -34.23
C GLY A 123 3.26 -9.55 -34.06
N THR A 124 3.17 -8.23 -34.05
CA THR A 124 4.18 -7.39 -33.41
C THR A 124 3.71 -7.21 -31.98
N GLY A 125 4.07 -8.16 -31.11
CA GLY A 125 3.90 -7.96 -29.67
C GLY A 125 4.53 -6.62 -29.32
N SER A 126 3.75 -5.71 -28.75
CA SER A 126 4.25 -4.38 -28.42
C SER A 126 5.49 -4.53 -27.52
N ALA A 127 6.53 -3.69 -27.70
CA ALA A 127 7.80 -3.83 -26.97
C ALA A 127 7.60 -3.96 -25.45
N ALA A 128 6.58 -3.30 -24.90
CA ALA A 128 6.17 -3.36 -23.50
C ALA A 128 5.69 -4.76 -23.04
N GLU A 129 5.10 -5.56 -23.92
CA GLU A 129 4.67 -6.93 -23.59
C GLU A 129 5.86 -7.88 -23.45
N VAL A 130 6.88 -7.72 -24.30
CA VAL A 130 8.11 -8.52 -24.23
C VAL A 130 8.90 -8.20 -22.96
N GLU A 131 9.00 -6.92 -22.61
CA GLU A 131 9.63 -6.44 -21.36
C GLU A 131 8.93 -7.01 -20.12
N GLY A 132 7.59 -7.00 -20.10
CA GLY A 132 6.80 -7.57 -19.02
C GLY A 132 7.07 -9.06 -18.79
N LEU A 133 7.18 -9.86 -19.87
CA LEU A 133 7.48 -11.29 -19.76
C LEU A 133 8.89 -11.57 -19.22
N ILE A 134 9.87 -10.73 -19.56
CA ILE A 134 11.23 -10.84 -19.03
C ILE A 134 11.25 -10.54 -17.53
N LEU A 135 10.58 -9.45 -17.12
CA LEU A 135 10.44 -9.08 -15.71
C LEU A 135 9.68 -10.14 -14.92
N GLU A 136 8.63 -10.74 -15.49
CA GLU A 136 7.92 -11.86 -14.87
C GLU A 136 8.84 -13.05 -14.55
N LYS A 137 9.65 -13.47 -15.52
CA LYS A 137 10.60 -14.57 -15.34
C LYS A 137 11.62 -14.23 -14.25
N PHE A 138 12.13 -12.99 -14.26
CA PHE A 138 13.05 -12.49 -13.24
C PHE A 138 12.42 -12.51 -11.83
N VAL A 139 11.19 -12.01 -11.67
CA VAL A 139 10.48 -12.02 -10.36
C VAL A 139 10.24 -13.44 -9.87
N LYS A 140 9.80 -14.36 -10.75
CA LYS A 140 9.55 -15.76 -10.39
C LYS A 140 10.83 -16.49 -9.98
N ALA A 141 11.95 -16.23 -10.66
CA ALA A 141 13.25 -16.82 -10.32
C ALA A 141 13.75 -16.35 -8.95
N ARG A 142 13.54 -15.08 -8.60
CA ARG A 142 14.06 -14.50 -7.35
C ARG A 142 13.20 -14.79 -6.11
N LEU A 143 11.91 -15.09 -6.32
CA LEU A 143 10.95 -15.37 -5.24
C LEU A 143 10.46 -16.83 -5.30
N PRO A 144 11.29 -17.80 -4.89
CA PRO A 144 10.82 -19.18 -4.73
C PRO A 144 9.71 -19.22 -3.66
N GLY A 145 8.63 -19.96 -3.95
CA GLY A 145 7.45 -20.04 -3.06
C GLY A 145 6.50 -18.83 -3.14
N GLY A 146 6.80 -17.82 -3.96
CA GLY A 146 5.96 -16.64 -4.17
C GLY A 146 5.78 -15.77 -2.92
N PHE A 147 5.02 -14.68 -3.03
CA PHE A 147 4.91 -13.57 -2.06
C PHE A 147 4.51 -13.92 -0.61
N ALA A 148 4.05 -15.15 -0.35
CA ALA A 148 3.65 -15.57 0.99
C ALA A 148 4.79 -16.23 1.78
N ALA A 149 5.78 -16.80 1.08
CA ALA A 149 6.84 -17.57 1.71
C ALA A 149 8.02 -16.71 2.20
N GLN A 150 8.14 -15.46 1.75
CA GLN A 150 9.29 -14.63 2.14
C GLN A 150 9.14 -14.08 3.57
N THR A 151 10.28 -13.90 4.23
CA THR A 151 10.38 -13.37 5.60
C THR A 151 10.13 -11.86 5.64
N LEU A 152 10.77 -11.13 4.73
CA LEU A 152 10.76 -9.67 4.68
C LEU A 152 9.56 -9.16 3.87
N ILE A 153 8.38 -9.19 4.51
CA ILE A 153 7.12 -8.77 3.88
C ILE A 153 6.50 -7.55 4.56
N GLY A 154 5.94 -6.67 3.75
CA GLY A 154 5.20 -5.49 4.17
C GLY A 154 3.83 -5.43 3.51
N THR A 155 2.82 -4.95 4.24
CA THR A 155 1.50 -4.69 3.66
C THR A 155 1.12 -3.25 3.89
N GLY A 156 0.65 -2.58 2.84
CA GLY A 156 0.15 -1.22 2.91
C GLY A 156 -1.24 -1.11 2.28
N ARG A 157 -2.05 -0.20 2.82
CA ARG A 157 -3.42 0.04 2.37
C ARG A 157 -3.74 1.53 2.43
N ARG A 158 -4.30 2.07 1.35
CA ARG A 158 -4.79 3.46 1.30
C ARG A 158 -6.05 3.53 0.43
N LYS A 159 -7.09 4.21 0.91
CA LYS A 159 -8.42 4.20 0.27
C LYS A 159 -8.83 2.74 0.01
N CYS A 160 -9.08 2.37 -1.24
CA CYS A 160 -9.40 1.00 -1.66
C CYS A 160 -8.19 0.24 -2.23
N ALA A 161 -7.00 0.84 -2.25
CA ALA A 161 -5.78 0.22 -2.77
C ALA A 161 -5.07 -0.61 -1.69
N ILE A 162 -4.62 -1.81 -2.08
CA ILE A 162 -3.89 -2.74 -1.24
C ILE A 162 -2.59 -3.10 -1.97
N ALA A 163 -1.47 -3.03 -1.25
CA ALA A 163 -0.15 -3.42 -1.74
C ALA A 163 0.48 -4.47 -0.81
N ARG A 164 0.92 -5.58 -1.41
CA ARG A 164 1.78 -6.58 -0.77
C ARG A 164 3.19 -6.39 -1.31
N VAL A 165 4.11 -6.10 -0.41
CA VAL A 165 5.50 -5.76 -0.71
C VAL A 165 6.39 -6.84 -0.15
N VAL A 166 7.37 -7.28 -0.94
CA VAL A 166 8.47 -8.13 -0.51
C VAL A 166 9.75 -7.36 -0.80
N ILE A 167 10.65 -7.31 0.17
CA ILE A 167 11.97 -6.71 0.01
C ILE A 167 13.00 -7.84 0.00
N GLN A 168 13.99 -7.72 -0.89
CA GLN A 168 15.17 -8.58 -0.92
C GLN A 168 16.41 -7.72 -1.12
N GLU A 169 17.56 -8.17 -0.62
CA GLU A 169 18.84 -7.53 -0.89
C GLU A 169 19.19 -7.66 -2.38
N GLY A 170 19.71 -6.59 -2.99
CA GLY A 170 19.83 -6.47 -4.44
C GLY A 170 20.43 -5.16 -4.95
N SER A 171 19.98 -4.73 -6.13
CA SER A 171 20.56 -3.67 -6.96
C SER A 171 19.72 -2.37 -6.98
N GLY A 172 18.57 -2.32 -6.32
CA GLY A 172 17.64 -1.19 -6.39
C GLY A 172 16.52 -1.33 -7.43
N LYS A 173 16.22 -2.55 -7.89
CA LYS A 173 15.17 -2.80 -8.89
C LYS A 173 13.78 -2.70 -8.26
N PHE A 174 12.89 -1.98 -8.93
CA PHE A 174 11.50 -1.78 -8.51
C PHE A 174 10.51 -2.34 -9.52
N ILE A 175 9.85 -3.43 -9.15
CA ILE A 175 8.89 -4.12 -10.02
C ILE A 175 7.52 -4.18 -9.36
N ILE A 176 6.50 -3.71 -10.09
CA ILE A 176 5.11 -3.61 -9.65
C ILE A 176 4.23 -4.40 -10.61
N ASN A 177 3.55 -5.44 -10.12
CA ASN A 177 2.71 -6.31 -10.95
C ASN A 177 3.42 -6.78 -12.24
N TYR A 178 4.70 -7.14 -12.10
CA TYR A 178 5.59 -7.60 -13.17
C TYR A 178 5.93 -6.58 -14.26
N ARG A 179 5.68 -5.30 -13.99
CA ARG A 179 6.10 -4.18 -14.83
C ARG A 179 7.08 -3.29 -14.08
N ASP A 180 7.83 -2.49 -14.82
CA ASP A 180 8.71 -1.51 -14.20
C ASP A 180 7.92 -0.41 -13.51
N ALA A 181 8.48 0.13 -12.42
CA ALA A 181 7.80 1.17 -11.64
C ALA A 181 7.49 2.43 -12.46
N LYS A 182 8.37 2.82 -13.39
CA LYS A 182 8.17 3.99 -14.26
C LYS A 182 7.02 3.78 -15.24
N GLU A 183 6.95 2.59 -15.85
CA GLU A 183 5.89 2.22 -16.78
C GLU A 183 4.54 2.14 -16.04
N TYR A 184 4.49 1.41 -14.93
CA TYR A 184 3.25 1.21 -14.17
C TYR A 184 2.69 2.52 -13.60
N MET A 185 3.57 3.42 -13.13
CA MET A 185 3.17 4.73 -12.61
C MET A 185 3.01 5.81 -13.69
N GLN A 186 3.00 5.43 -14.97
CA GLN A 186 2.81 6.33 -16.12
C GLN A 186 3.82 7.50 -16.13
N GLY A 187 5.02 7.30 -15.60
CA GLY A 187 6.06 8.31 -15.52
C GLY A 187 5.77 9.49 -14.58
N ASN A 188 4.73 9.44 -13.75
CA ASN A 188 4.41 10.55 -12.85
C ASN A 188 5.47 10.71 -11.74
N PRO A 189 6.20 11.84 -11.67
CA PRO A 189 7.31 12.00 -10.73
C PRO A 189 6.85 11.95 -9.27
N LEU A 190 5.65 12.45 -8.96
CA LEU A 190 5.13 12.48 -7.60
C LEU A 190 4.87 11.06 -7.06
N TRP A 191 4.33 10.16 -7.89
CA TRP A 191 4.05 8.78 -7.48
C TRP A 191 5.34 7.98 -7.30
N LEU A 192 6.32 8.19 -8.17
CA LEU A 192 7.65 7.59 -8.04
C LEU A 192 8.37 8.06 -6.78
N GLN A 193 8.27 9.35 -6.46
CA GLN A 193 8.84 9.92 -5.23
C GLN A 193 8.25 9.26 -3.98
N TYR A 194 6.92 9.07 -3.90
CA TYR A 194 6.30 8.41 -2.75
C TYR A 194 6.82 6.98 -2.53
N ILE A 195 7.06 6.23 -3.61
CA ILE A 195 7.57 4.85 -3.54
C ILE A 195 9.03 4.84 -3.08
N LYS A 196 9.86 5.78 -3.54
CA LYS A 196 11.28 5.88 -3.20
C LYS A 196 11.55 6.47 -1.81
N ASN A 197 10.69 7.37 -1.33
CA ASN A 197 10.86 8.10 -0.07
C ASN A 197 11.29 7.24 1.16
N PRO A 198 10.67 6.07 1.45
CA PRO A 198 11.09 5.24 2.58
C PRO A 198 12.50 4.64 2.44
N LEU A 199 12.97 4.37 1.20
CA LEU A 199 14.35 3.93 0.98
C LEU A 199 15.32 5.11 1.03
N MET A 200 14.94 6.26 0.46
CA MET A 200 15.74 7.48 0.46
C MET A 200 16.05 7.96 1.89
N THR A 201 15.05 7.88 2.79
CA THR A 201 15.20 8.27 4.21
C THR A 201 16.32 7.49 4.92
N LEU A 202 16.56 6.23 4.50
CA LEU A 202 17.58 5.36 5.08
C LEU A 202 18.84 5.22 4.20
N GLY A 203 18.83 5.78 2.99
CA GLY A 203 19.91 5.65 2.02
C GLY A 203 20.04 4.26 1.38
N TYR A 204 18.99 3.43 1.40
CA TYR A 204 19.04 2.05 0.88
C TYR A 204 18.48 1.90 -0.53
N GLU A 205 18.62 2.92 -1.37
CA GLU A 205 18.07 2.91 -2.73
C GLU A 205 18.72 1.87 -3.64
N SER A 206 20.02 1.64 -3.47
CA SER A 206 20.80 0.69 -4.25
C SER A 206 20.92 -0.69 -3.60
N THR A 207 20.58 -0.82 -2.32
CA THR A 207 20.81 -2.04 -1.53
C THR A 207 19.68 -3.06 -1.65
N TYR A 208 18.45 -2.60 -1.89
CA TYR A 208 17.28 -3.47 -1.86
C TYR A 208 16.51 -3.47 -3.18
N ASP A 209 16.14 -4.66 -3.62
CA ASP A 209 15.14 -4.87 -4.67
C ASP A 209 13.75 -5.01 -4.05
N VAL A 210 12.77 -4.36 -4.67
CA VAL A 210 11.41 -4.28 -4.17
C VAL A 210 10.45 -4.91 -5.17
N PHE A 211 9.77 -5.96 -4.73
CA PHE A 211 8.74 -6.65 -5.50
C PHE A 211 7.38 -6.37 -4.91
N VAL A 212 6.43 -5.95 -5.74
CA VAL A 212 5.11 -5.54 -5.29
C VAL A 212 3.99 -6.20 -6.10
N LYS A 213 2.99 -6.70 -5.38
CA LYS A 213 1.65 -6.95 -5.94
C LYS A 213 0.65 -5.92 -5.40
N ALA A 214 0.09 -5.11 -6.28
CA ALA A 214 -0.87 -4.06 -5.94
C ALA A 214 -2.19 -4.28 -6.66
N HIS A 215 -3.31 -4.11 -5.96
CA HIS A 215 -4.66 -4.20 -6.53
C HIS A 215 -5.61 -3.21 -5.84
N GLY A 216 -6.71 -2.90 -6.53
CA GLY A 216 -7.74 -1.99 -6.06
C GLY A 216 -7.34 -0.51 -6.09
N GLY A 217 -8.35 0.37 -6.00
CA GLY A 217 -8.16 1.82 -6.04
C GLY A 217 -7.60 2.31 -7.38
N GLY A 218 -6.83 3.40 -7.34
CA GLY A 218 -6.10 3.95 -8.50
C GLY A 218 -4.61 4.12 -8.18
N LEU A 219 -3.81 4.47 -9.21
CA LEU A 219 -2.34 4.49 -9.15
C LEU A 219 -1.77 5.33 -8.00
N SER A 220 -2.32 6.53 -7.76
CA SER A 220 -1.92 7.37 -6.62
C SER A 220 -2.13 6.71 -5.26
N GLY A 221 -3.26 6.00 -5.10
CA GLY A 221 -3.56 5.26 -3.87
C GLY A 221 -2.64 4.05 -3.71
N GLN A 222 -2.33 3.38 -4.81
CA GLN A 222 -1.39 2.25 -4.84
C GLN A 222 0.04 2.69 -4.50
N ALA A 223 0.55 3.78 -5.09
CA ALA A 223 1.90 4.30 -4.79
C ALA A 223 2.10 4.57 -3.30
N GLN A 224 1.11 5.16 -2.64
CA GLN A 224 1.18 5.45 -1.20
C GLN A 224 0.96 4.20 -0.34
N ALA A 225 0.15 3.23 -0.79
CA ALA A 225 0.07 1.93 -0.16
C ALA A 225 1.41 1.18 -0.25
N ILE A 226 2.11 1.28 -1.38
CA ILE A 226 3.45 0.71 -1.57
C ILE A 226 4.44 1.36 -0.61
N SER A 227 4.44 2.69 -0.51
CA SER A 227 5.29 3.44 0.42
C SER A 227 5.17 2.94 1.87
N LEU A 228 3.93 2.80 2.37
CA LEU A 228 3.68 2.24 3.71
C LEU A 228 4.09 0.77 3.82
N GLY A 229 3.90 -0.01 2.76
CA GLY A 229 4.34 -1.40 2.70
C GLY A 229 5.86 -1.54 2.81
N ILE A 230 6.62 -0.73 2.08
CA ILE A 230 8.09 -0.70 2.14
C ILE A 230 8.54 -0.32 3.54
N ALA A 231 7.99 0.76 4.12
CA ALA A 231 8.33 1.20 5.48
C ALA A 231 8.09 0.09 6.53
N ARG A 232 7.02 -0.69 6.39
CA ARG A 232 6.74 -1.84 7.27
C ARG A 232 7.66 -3.02 7.04
N ALA A 233 8.08 -3.28 5.81
CA ALA A 233 9.05 -4.33 5.51
C ALA A 233 10.44 -3.97 6.06
N LEU A 234 10.87 -2.71 5.97
CA LEU A 234 12.14 -2.21 6.55
C LEU A 234 12.18 -2.36 8.07
N LEU A 235 11.05 -2.14 8.76
CA LEU A 235 10.97 -2.40 10.20
C LEU A 235 11.20 -3.87 10.58
N LYS A 236 10.88 -4.81 9.68
CA LYS A 236 11.15 -6.24 9.91
C LYS A 236 12.59 -6.62 9.68
N VAL A 237 13.32 -5.85 8.87
CA VAL A 237 14.77 -6.02 8.71
C VAL A 237 15.46 -5.62 10.02
N SER A 238 15.17 -4.41 10.50
CA SER A 238 15.78 -3.88 11.72
C SER A 238 14.84 -2.90 12.41
N GLU A 239 14.61 -3.10 13.71
CA GLU A 239 13.74 -2.21 14.50
C GLU A 239 14.33 -0.81 14.71
N ASN A 240 15.65 -0.67 14.57
CA ASN A 240 16.39 0.59 14.69
C ASN A 240 15.90 1.67 13.70
N HIS A 241 15.34 1.25 12.56
CA HIS A 241 14.82 2.16 11.53
C HIS A 241 13.50 2.84 11.94
N ARG A 242 12.91 2.48 13.09
CA ARG A 242 11.65 3.07 13.56
C ARG A 242 11.74 4.55 13.86
N ALA A 243 12.85 5.01 14.46
CA ALA A 243 13.06 6.42 14.78
C ALA A 243 13.05 7.32 13.52
N PRO A 244 13.89 7.10 12.49
CA PRO A 244 13.89 7.93 11.29
C PRO A 244 12.57 7.85 10.52
N LEU A 245 12.00 6.65 10.34
CA LEU A 245 10.74 6.48 9.60
C LEU A 245 9.54 7.14 10.31
N ARG A 246 9.56 7.23 11.64
CA ARG A 246 8.51 7.88 12.41
C ARG A 246 8.64 9.41 12.38
N LYS A 247 9.88 9.95 12.37
CA LYS A 247 10.13 11.39 12.21
C LYS A 247 9.57 11.90 10.88
N GLU A 248 9.77 11.16 9.79
CA GLU A 248 9.23 11.48 8.47
C GLU A 248 7.73 11.13 8.28
N GLY A 249 7.09 10.52 9.29
CA GLY A 249 5.66 10.19 9.24
C GLY A 249 5.26 9.04 8.30
N LEU A 250 6.22 8.21 7.87
CA LEU A 250 6.01 7.16 6.85
C LEU A 250 5.30 5.90 7.36
N LEU A 251 5.27 5.71 8.67
CA LEU A 251 4.62 4.56 9.33
C LEU A 251 3.12 4.78 9.58
N THR A 252 2.65 6.02 9.48
CA THR A 252 1.26 6.37 9.74
C THR A 252 0.40 6.06 8.53
N ARG A 253 -0.63 5.23 8.73
CA ARG A 253 -1.65 5.02 7.70
C ARG A 253 -2.51 6.27 7.60
N ASP A 254 -2.63 6.84 6.40
CA ASP A 254 -3.61 7.89 6.15
C ASP A 254 -5.03 7.33 6.20
N SER A 255 -5.81 7.81 7.17
CA SER A 255 -7.19 7.38 7.43
C SER A 255 -8.23 8.06 6.53
N ARG A 256 -7.85 9.05 5.72
CA ARG A 256 -8.79 9.80 4.88
C ARG A 256 -9.38 8.90 3.78
N VAL A 257 -10.70 8.75 3.82
CA VAL A 257 -11.50 7.98 2.84
C VAL A 257 -12.60 8.89 2.28
N VAL A 258 -13.11 8.54 1.10
CA VAL A 258 -14.22 9.27 0.46
C VAL A 258 -15.45 9.19 1.36
N GLU A 259 -15.98 10.35 1.75
CA GLU A 259 -17.24 10.43 2.48
C GLU A 259 -18.40 9.98 1.58
N ARG A 260 -19.33 9.21 2.14
CA ARG A 260 -20.54 8.77 1.43
C ARG A 260 -21.41 9.97 1.03
N LYS A 261 -22.23 9.79 -0.01
CA LYS A 261 -23.29 10.75 -0.34
C LYS A 261 -24.34 10.76 0.78
N LYS A 262 -24.72 11.95 1.23
CA LYS A 262 -25.82 12.15 2.18
C LYS A 262 -27.12 12.39 1.41
N VAL A 263 -28.24 11.91 1.93
CA VAL A 263 -29.57 12.10 1.31
C VAL A 263 -29.90 13.60 1.22
N GLY A 264 -30.59 14.02 0.16
CA GLY A 264 -30.90 15.43 -0.11
C GLY A 264 -29.73 16.28 -0.65
N LEU A 265 -28.49 15.78 -0.66
CA LEU A 265 -27.32 16.47 -1.20
C LEU A 265 -26.92 15.91 -2.57
N LYS A 266 -26.30 16.74 -3.42
CA LYS A 266 -25.77 16.33 -4.74
C LYS A 266 -24.51 15.45 -4.59
N LYS A 267 -23.67 15.73 -3.59
CA LYS A 267 -22.46 14.95 -3.22
C LYS A 267 -22.39 14.80 -1.69
N ALA A 268 -21.24 14.42 -1.13
CA ALA A 268 -21.06 14.29 0.33
C ALA A 268 -21.44 15.55 1.12
N ARG A 269 -21.03 16.74 0.64
CA ARG A 269 -21.28 18.04 1.28
C ARG A 269 -21.88 19.11 0.36
N LYS A 270 -22.00 18.83 -0.95
CA LYS A 270 -22.54 19.79 -1.93
C LYS A 270 -24.06 19.77 -1.89
N ALA A 271 -24.67 20.83 -1.37
CA ALA A 271 -26.10 21.06 -1.45
C ALA A 271 -26.55 21.41 -2.89
N PRO A 272 -27.79 21.08 -3.29
CA PRO A 272 -28.38 21.66 -4.48
C PRO A 272 -28.52 23.19 -4.32
N GLN A 273 -28.49 23.91 -5.44
CA GLN A 273 -28.83 25.33 -5.42
C GLN A 273 -30.34 25.47 -5.20
N TYR A 274 -30.72 26.40 -4.33
CA TYR A 274 -32.12 26.67 -3.97
C TYR A 274 -32.33 28.19 -3.97
N SER A 275 -33.39 28.65 -4.65
CA SER A 275 -33.87 30.03 -4.48
C SER A 275 -34.79 30.07 -3.28
N LYS A 276 -34.62 31.09 -2.43
CA LYS A 276 -35.44 31.27 -1.22
C LYS A 276 -36.84 31.82 -1.55
N ARG A 277 -37.02 32.38 -2.75
CA ARG A 277 -38.23 33.03 -3.26
C ARG A 277 -38.33 32.80 -4.75
#